data_AF-A0A8W8MGC5-F1
#
_entry.id   AF-A0A8W8MGC5-F1
#
_cell.length_a   1.000
_cell.length_b   1.000
_cell.length_c   1.000
_cell.angle_alpha   90.00
_cell.angle_beta   90.00
_cell.angle_gamma   90.00
#
_symmetry.space_group_name_H-M   'P 1'
#
loop_
_entity.id
_entity.type
_entity.pdbx_description
1 polymer ?
#
loop_
_entity_poly.entity_id
_entity_poly.type
_entity_poly.pdbx_seq_one_letter_code
_entity_poly.pdbx_strand_id
1 'polypeptide(L)'
;MVVPHIFGDHNLCSTSWCAYHRNPKSYRMKYLPNDKPLNDEMLREALNRITPSLKRILPQLVCLGSTQSNENFNNMVASKAPKNR
;
A
#
# COMPACT_ATOMS: atom_id res chain seq x y z
N MET A 1 -0.68 0.58 -11.31
CA MET A 1 -0.37 -0.83 -10.96
C MET A 1 0.93 -0.81 -10.13
N VAL A 2 0.99 -1.45 -8.95
CA VAL A 2 2.11 -1.27 -7.98
C VAL A 2 3.45 -1.84 -8.45
N VAL A 3 3.46 -3.08 -8.97
CA VAL A 3 4.69 -3.74 -9.41
C VAL A 3 5.39 -2.97 -10.55
N PRO A 4 4.78 -2.67 -11.71
CA PRO A 4 5.49 -1.93 -12.75
C PRO A 4 5.99 -0.56 -12.26
N HIS A 5 5.24 0.13 -11.39
CA HIS A 5 5.65 1.43 -10.84
C HIS A 5 6.98 1.38 -10.08
N ILE A 6 7.18 0.40 -9.18
CA ILE A 6 8.42 0.27 -8.40
C ILE A 6 9.64 -0.13 -9.24
N PHE A 7 9.40 -0.67 -10.45
CA PHE A 7 10.40 -0.95 -11.48
C PHE A 7 10.52 0.18 -12.52
N GLY A 8 9.87 1.32 -12.30
CA GLY A 8 10.00 2.52 -13.14
C GLY A 8 9.07 2.57 -14.35
N ASP A 9 8.18 1.59 -14.53
CA ASP A 9 7.12 1.64 -15.54
C ASP A 9 5.88 2.34 -14.99
N HIS A 10 5.68 3.57 -15.47
CA HIS A 10 4.60 4.45 -15.05
C HIS A 10 3.38 4.42 -16.00
N ASN A 11 3.39 3.60 -17.06
CA ASN A 11 2.33 3.58 -18.08
C ASN A 11 0.94 3.23 -17.50
N LEU A 12 0.91 2.35 -16.50
CA LEU A 12 -0.33 1.86 -15.86
C LEU A 12 -0.65 2.59 -14.55
N CYS A 13 -0.08 3.77 -14.35
CA CYS A 13 -0.29 4.57 -13.15
C CYS A 13 -1.38 5.62 -13.34
N SER A 14 -2.22 5.79 -12.33
CA SER A 14 -3.13 6.95 -12.25
C SER A 14 -2.34 8.23 -11.93
N THR A 15 -2.73 9.34 -12.54
CA THR A 15 -2.21 10.70 -12.27
C THR A 15 -2.51 11.19 -10.84
N SER A 16 -3.58 10.67 -10.22
CA SER A 16 -3.93 10.97 -8.83
C SER A 16 -2.96 10.37 -7.81
N TRP A 17 -2.30 9.26 -8.16
CA TRP A 17 -1.41 8.51 -7.27
C TRP A 17 0.07 8.67 -7.63
N CYS A 18 0.40 8.65 -8.92
CA CYS A 18 1.77 8.64 -9.38
C CYS A 18 2.29 10.06 -9.62
N ALA A 19 3.21 10.50 -8.75
CA ALA A 19 3.84 11.82 -8.86
C ALA A 19 4.71 11.98 -10.13
N TYR A 20 5.17 10.88 -10.75
CA TYR A 20 5.93 10.93 -12.00
C TYR A 20 5.15 11.66 -13.10
N HIS A 21 3.85 11.37 -13.24
CA HIS A 21 3.01 12.03 -14.25
C HIS A 21 2.82 13.53 -14.02
N ARG A 22 3.00 14.01 -12.78
CA ARG A 22 2.89 15.45 -12.46
C ARG A 22 4.18 16.19 -12.76
N ASN A 23 5.33 15.61 -12.43
CA ASN A 23 6.62 16.22 -12.71
C ASN A 23 7.71 15.17 -12.98
N PRO A 24 7.82 14.66 -14.22
CA PRO A 24 8.71 13.55 -14.55
C PRO A 24 10.19 13.93 -14.39
N LYS A 25 10.55 15.20 -14.62
CA LYS A 25 11.93 15.70 -14.55
C LYS A 25 12.51 15.69 -13.12
N SER A 26 11.68 15.90 -12.11
CA SER A 26 12.12 15.93 -10.71
C SER A 26 11.70 14.69 -9.92
N TYR A 27 11.06 13.71 -10.58
CA TYR A 27 10.54 12.54 -9.90
C TYR A 27 11.68 11.66 -9.42
N ARG A 28 11.60 11.25 -8.15
CA ARG A 28 12.60 10.43 -7.46
C ARG A 28 11.87 9.44 -6.57
N MET A 29 12.33 8.19 -6.56
CA MET A 29 11.71 7.14 -5.75
C MET A 29 12.28 7.18 -4.33
N LYS A 30 11.90 8.20 -3.55
CA LYS A 30 12.49 8.55 -2.23
C LYS A 30 12.62 7.41 -1.22
N TYR A 31 11.81 6.38 -1.36
CA TYR A 31 11.75 5.24 -0.44
C TYR A 31 12.47 4.00 -0.96
N LEU A 32 13.10 4.09 -2.14
CA LEU A 32 13.91 3.04 -2.71
C LEU A 32 15.41 3.37 -2.59
N PRO A 33 16.27 2.35 -2.55
CA PRO A 33 17.71 2.54 -2.53
C PRO A 33 18.17 3.46 -3.67
N ASN A 34 18.99 4.46 -3.33
CA ASN A 34 19.55 5.43 -4.27
C ASN A 34 18.52 6.25 -5.06
N ASP A 35 17.27 6.37 -4.57
CA ASP A 35 16.14 7.01 -5.26
C ASP A 35 15.80 6.41 -6.64
N LYS A 36 16.24 5.18 -6.91
CA LYS A 36 16.15 4.53 -8.22
C LYS A 36 15.09 3.42 -8.24
N PRO A 37 14.54 3.09 -9.42
CA PRO A 37 13.71 1.91 -9.59
C PRO A 37 14.46 0.62 -9.26
N LEU A 38 13.70 -0.41 -8.88
CA LEU A 38 14.21 -1.77 -8.76
C LEU A 38 14.56 -2.33 -10.15
N ASN A 39 15.51 -3.27 -10.20
CA ASN A 39 16.02 -3.86 -11.45
C ASN A 39 16.23 -5.38 -11.38
N ASP A 40 15.86 -6.02 -10.27
CA ASP A 40 15.97 -7.48 -10.10
C ASP A 40 14.73 -8.18 -10.69
N GLU A 41 14.94 -8.99 -11.73
CA GLU A 41 13.86 -9.68 -12.42
C GLU A 41 13.26 -10.82 -11.58
N MET A 42 14.06 -11.54 -10.78
CA MET A 42 13.53 -12.58 -9.89
C MET A 42 12.60 -11.98 -8.84
N LEU A 43 12.98 -10.81 -8.30
CA LEU A 43 12.14 -10.04 -7.40
C LEU A 43 10.86 -9.58 -8.10
N ARG A 44 10.96 -9.12 -9.35
CA ARG A 44 9.81 -8.70 -10.16
C ARG A 44 8.81 -9.83 -10.35
N GLU A 45 9.28 -11.01 -10.71
CA GLU A 45 8.46 -12.21 -10.88
C GLU A 45 7.79 -12.63 -9.57
N ALA A 46 8.54 -12.67 -8.47
CA ALA A 46 8.00 -12.99 -7.14
C ALA A 46 6.89 -12.01 -6.74
N LEU A 47 7.08 -10.71 -6.96
CA LEU A 47 6.09 -9.68 -6.67
C LEU A 47 4.84 -9.80 -7.56
N ASN A 48 5.02 -10.09 -8.84
CA ASN A 48 3.92 -10.35 -9.76
C ASN A 48 3.11 -11.58 -9.35
N ARG A 49 3.75 -12.60 -8.75
CA ARG A 49 3.06 -13.79 -8.24
C ARG A 49 2.20 -13.50 -7.00
N ILE A 50 2.68 -12.68 -6.06
CA ILE A 50 1.96 -12.44 -4.79
C ILE A 50 0.88 -11.35 -4.90
N THR A 51 1.09 -10.33 -5.75
CA THR A 51 0.24 -9.13 -5.81
C THR A 51 -1.23 -9.44 -6.15
N PRO A 52 -1.57 -10.39 -7.06
CA PRO A 52 -2.96 -10.76 -7.35
C PRO A 52 -3.70 -11.29 -6.12
N SER A 53 -3.05 -12.12 -5.32
CA SER A 53 -3.63 -12.68 -4.08
C SER A 53 -3.98 -11.57 -3.08
N LEU A 54 -3.10 -10.58 -2.94
CA LEU A 54 -3.34 -9.42 -2.07
C LEU A 54 -4.47 -8.54 -2.60
N LYS A 55 -4.52 -8.28 -3.92
CA LYS A 55 -5.61 -7.52 -4.55
C LYS A 55 -6.97 -8.16 -4.31
N ARG A 56 -7.05 -9.50 -4.33
CA ARG A 56 -8.29 -10.24 -4.08
C ARG A 56 -8.84 -10.02 -2.66
N ILE A 57 -7.96 -9.88 -1.67
CA ILE A 57 -8.33 -9.72 -0.26
C ILE A 57 -8.51 -8.24 0.10
N LEU A 58 -7.99 -7.33 -0.73
CA LEU A 58 -8.02 -5.88 -0.51
C LEU A 58 -9.41 -5.31 -0.13
N PRO A 59 -10.54 -5.70 -0.76
CA PRO A 59 -11.85 -5.20 -0.36
C PRO A 59 -12.22 -5.55 1.08
N GLN A 60 -11.79 -6.72 1.56
CA GLN A 60 -12.01 -7.15 2.94
C GLN A 60 -11.12 -6.33 3.89
N LEU A 61 -9.87 -6.05 3.50
CA LEU A 61 -8.94 -5.24 4.28
C LEU A 61 -9.39 -3.78 4.43
N VAL A 62 -10.04 -3.20 3.42
CA VAL A 62 -10.58 -1.83 3.49
C VAL A 62 -11.68 -1.73 4.56
N CYS A 63 -12.52 -2.76 4.70
CA CYS A 63 -13.55 -2.82 5.74
C CYS A 63 -13.00 -3.03 7.16
N LEU A 64 -11.73 -3.42 7.30
CA LEU A 64 -11.06 -3.62 8.59
C LEU A 64 -10.32 -2.37 9.10
N GLY A 65 -10.38 -1.26 8.37
CA GLY A 65 -9.86 0.02 8.85
C GLY A 65 -10.56 0.51 10.12
N SER A 66 -9.95 1.47 10.83
CA SER A 66 -10.57 2.15 11.96
C SER A 66 -11.84 2.87 11.50
N THR A 67 -12.97 2.21 11.63
CA THR A 67 -14.29 2.81 11.43
C THR A 67 -14.77 3.36 12.77
N GLN A 68 -15.61 4.39 12.73
CA GLN A 68 -16.24 4.94 13.94
C GLN A 68 -16.95 3.85 14.76
N SER A 69 -17.52 2.85 14.10
CA SER A 69 -18.13 1.67 14.75
C SER A 69 -17.10 0.78 15.45
N ASN A 70 -15.93 0.52 14.83
CA ASN A 70 -14.85 -0.24 15.46
C ASN A 70 -14.26 0.50 16.67
N GLU A 71 -14.07 1.83 16.56
CA GLU A 71 -13.58 2.65 17.68
C GLU A 71 -14.58 2.71 18.82
N ASN A 72 -15.88 2.88 18.52
CA ASN A 72 -16.94 2.85 19.52
C ASN A 72 -17.03 1.49 20.22
N PHE A 73 -16.94 0.39 19.48
CA PHE A 73 -16.89 -0.95 20.05
C PHE A 73 -15.66 -1.15 20.95
N ASN A 74 -14.47 -0.77 20.48
CA ASN A 74 -13.23 -0.87 21.26
C ASN A 74 -13.31 -0.05 22.56
N ASN A 75 -13.88 1.17 22.51
CA ASN A 75 -14.11 2.00 23.70
C ASN A 75 -15.13 1.37 24.65
N MET A 76 -16.21 0.77 24.11
CA MET A 76 -17.20 0.07 24.91
C MET A 76 -16.59 -1.14 25.62
N VAL A 77 -15.80 -1.95 24.91
CA VAL A 77 -15.08 -3.09 25.50
C VAL A 77 -14.07 -2.61 26.55
N ALA A 78 -13.26 -1.60 26.23
CA ALA A 78 -12.25 -1.06 27.15
C ALA A 78 -12.85 -0.43 28.41
N SER A 79 -14.03 0.18 28.33
CA SER A 79 -14.74 0.75 29.49
C SER A 79 -15.44 -0.29 30.36
N LYS A 80 -15.71 -1.49 29.82
CA LYS A 80 -16.39 -2.59 30.51
C LYS A 80 -15.45 -3.72 30.96
N ALA A 81 -14.22 -3.76 30.44
CA ALA A 81 -13.17 -4.63 30.95
C ALA A 81 -12.73 -4.13 32.33
N PRO A 82 -12.92 -4.91 33.42
CA PRO A 82 -12.41 -4.53 34.73
C PRO A 82 -10.88 -4.47 34.61
N LYS A 83 -10.30 -3.29 34.80
CA LYS A 83 -8.84 -3.16 34.89
C LYS A 83 -8.40 -4.06 36.04
N ASN A 84 -7.64 -5.11 35.72
CA ASN A 84 -6.92 -5.90 36.70
C ASN A 84 -5.94 -4.94 37.38
N ARG A 85 -6.38 -4.39 38.52
CA ARG A 85 -5.61 -3.49 39.37
C ARG A 85 -5.13 -4.29 40.57
#